data_AF-A0A329R5R8-F1
#
_entry.id   AF-A0A329R5R8-F1
#
_cell.length_a   1.000
_cell.length_b   1.000
_cell.length_c   1.000
_cell.angle_alpha   90.00
_cell.angle_beta   90.00
_cell.angle_gamma   90.00
#
_symmetry.space_group_name_H-M   'P 1'
#
loop_
_entity.id
_entity.type
_entity.pdbx_description
1 polymer ?
#
loop_
_entity_poly.entity_id
_entity_poly.type
_entity_poly.pdbx_seq_one_letter_code
_entity_poly.pdbx_strand_id
1 'polypeptide(L)'
;MMTLRARKISAFVCALGHFEWLRMPFGLKNAPMIYQRMIDNALWGFVQPKGGWKQYAGRMHEAELRSLAKRRETDDASPEATTNSAAIRTTLTADHEASRATDPLQELVNSPD
;
A
#
# COMPACT_ATOMS: atom_id res chain seq x y z
N MET A 1 24.38 0.26 11.03
CA MET A 1 25.33 -0.58 11.82
C MET A 1 25.22 -0.18 13.29
N MET A 2 25.11 -1.12 14.24
CA MET A 2 25.03 -0.79 15.69
C MET A 2 26.37 -0.29 16.22
N THR A 3 26.35 0.79 17.00
CA THR A 3 27.58 1.35 17.61
C THR A 3 28.09 0.45 18.74
N LEU A 4 29.40 0.45 19.00
CA LEU A 4 30.01 -0.34 20.09
C LEU A 4 29.35 -0.05 21.45
N ARG A 5 29.00 1.21 21.69
CA ARG A 5 28.28 1.63 22.90
C ARG A 5 26.91 0.96 23.01
N ALA A 6 26.13 0.96 21.93
CA ALA A 6 24.80 0.34 21.93
C ALA A 6 24.86 -1.18 22.13
N ARG A 7 25.90 -1.84 21.58
CA ARG A 7 26.15 -3.28 21.78
C ARG A 7 26.38 -3.62 23.25
N LYS A 8 27.23 -2.85 23.94
CA LYS A 8 27.48 -3.03 25.38
C LYS A 8 26.25 -2.80 26.25
N ILE A 9 25.42 -1.80 25.91
CA ILE A 9 24.20 -1.47 26.68
C ILE A 9 23.10 -2.51 26.48
N SER A 10 23.02 -3.12 25.29
CA SER A 10 22.00 -4.13 24.97
C SER A 10 22.42 -5.56 25.28
N ALA A 11 23.59 -5.74 25.90
CA ALA A 11 24.06 -7.07 26.28
C ALA A 11 23.15 -7.73 27.31
N PHE A 12 23.07 -9.05 27.28
CA PHE A 12 22.22 -9.83 28.18
C PHE A 12 22.93 -11.09 28.69
N VAL A 13 22.45 -11.61 29.81
CA VAL A 13 23.01 -12.78 30.49
C VAL A 13 22.01 -13.93 30.42
N CYS A 14 22.52 -15.13 30.12
CA CYS A 14 21.80 -16.39 30.17
C CYS A 14 22.64 -17.40 30.96
N ALA A 15 22.08 -18.58 31.29
CA ALA A 15 22.80 -19.64 31.98
C ALA A 15 24.13 -20.04 31.30
N LEU A 16 24.24 -19.83 29.99
CA LEU A 16 25.42 -20.12 29.17
C LEU A 16 26.47 -18.99 29.15
N GLY A 17 26.17 -17.82 29.72
CA GLY A 17 27.11 -16.69 29.78
C GLY A 17 26.53 -15.35 29.33
N HIS A 18 27.44 -14.42 29.01
CA HIS A 18 27.14 -13.04 28.63
C HIS A 18 27.25 -12.86 27.11
N PHE A 19 26.19 -12.33 26.49
CA PHE A 19 26.09 -12.17 25.05
C PHE A 19 25.78 -10.73 24.66
N GLU A 20 26.35 -10.29 23.54
CA GLU A 20 26.08 -8.99 22.94
C GLU A 20 25.37 -9.15 21.60
N TRP A 21 24.52 -8.17 21.27
CA TRP A 21 23.89 -8.12 19.96
C TRP A 21 24.83 -7.54 18.90
N LEU A 22 24.94 -8.23 17.76
CA LEU A 22 25.68 -7.71 16.58
C LEU A 22 24.79 -6.88 15.65
N ARG A 23 23.47 -7.11 15.71
CA ARG A 23 22.43 -6.41 14.96
C ARG A 23 21.35 -5.96 15.93
N MET A 24 20.56 -4.99 15.51
CA MET A 24 19.50 -4.43 16.32
C MET A 24 18.55 -5.53 16.82
N PRO A 25 18.47 -5.77 18.13
CA PRO A 25 17.56 -6.77 18.66
C PRO A 25 16.11 -6.31 18.66
N PHE A 26 15.20 -7.28 18.74
CA PHE A 26 13.79 -7.03 18.98
C PHE A 26 13.54 -6.48 20.39
N GLY A 27 12.40 -5.82 20.59
CA GLY A 27 12.00 -5.28 21.88
C GLY A 27 12.62 -3.92 22.25
N LEU A 28 13.59 -3.41 21.49
CA LEU A 28 14.04 -2.02 21.65
C LEU A 28 13.03 -1.03 21.06
N LYS A 29 12.63 -0.02 21.85
CA LYS A 29 11.68 1.03 21.43
C LYS A 29 12.04 1.70 20.09
N ASN A 30 13.34 1.88 19.84
CA ASN A 30 13.83 2.57 18.63
C ASN A 30 14.05 1.63 17.45
N ALA A 31 13.88 0.31 17.62
CA ALA A 31 14.15 -0.64 16.56
C ALA A 31 13.29 -0.42 15.31
N PRO A 32 11.96 -0.27 15.42
CA PRO A 32 11.10 -0.07 14.23
C PRO A 32 11.52 1.15 13.42
N MET A 33 11.78 2.29 14.08
CA MET A 33 12.17 3.52 13.42
C MET A 33 13.51 3.40 12.66
N ILE A 34 14.47 2.66 13.19
CA ILE A 34 15.77 2.48 12.55
C ILE A 34 15.67 1.50 11.37
N TYR A 35 14.88 0.43 11.50
CA TYR A 35 14.58 -0.46 10.39
C TYR A 35 13.85 0.25 9.25
N GLN A 36 12.83 1.06 9.58
CA GLN A 36 12.10 1.87 8.61
C GLN A 36 13.05 2.76 7.82
N ARG A 37 13.89 3.55 8.51
CA ARG A 37 14.87 4.43 7.86
C ARG A 37 15.87 3.68 6.98
N MET A 38 16.29 2.48 7.40
CA MET A 38 17.20 1.66 6.59
C MET A 38 16.53 1.21 5.29
N ILE A 39 15.26 0.77 5.37
CA ILE A 39 14.47 0.36 4.22
C ILE A 39 14.20 1.56 3.30
N ASP A 40 13.76 2.68 3.86
CA ASP A 40 13.49 3.91 3.10
C ASP A 40 14.73 4.36 2.33
N ASN A 41 15.91 4.33 2.97
CA ASN A 41 17.18 4.68 2.31
C ASN A 41 17.56 3.70 1.19
N ALA A 42 17.34 2.40 1.39
CA ALA A 42 17.65 1.38 0.38
C ALA A 42 16.69 1.44 -0.82
N LEU A 43 15.43 1.79 -0.56
CA LEU A 43 14.36 1.82 -1.54
C LEU A 43 14.11 3.21 -2.13
N TRP A 44 14.83 4.25 -1.69
CA TRP A 44 14.61 5.64 -2.09
C TRP A 44 14.61 5.86 -3.61
N GLY A 45 15.40 5.08 -4.34
CA GLY A 45 15.48 5.12 -5.82
C GLY A 45 14.55 4.14 -6.54
N PHE A 46 13.97 3.16 -5.83
CA PHE A 46 13.07 2.16 -6.39
C PHE A 46 11.60 2.52 -6.22
N VAL A 47 11.26 3.23 -5.14
CA VAL A 47 9.87 3.59 -4.78
C VAL A 47 9.42 4.88 -5.46
N GLN A 48 10.34 5.65 -6.06
CA GLN A 48 9.96 6.86 -6.77
C GLN A 48 9.25 6.52 -8.09
N PRO A 49 8.02 7.01 -8.31
CA PRO A 49 7.35 6.92 -9.61
C PRO A 49 8.22 7.58 -10.69
N LYS A 50 8.20 7.06 -11.92
CA LYS A 50 8.91 7.71 -13.03
C LYS A 50 8.37 9.14 -13.19
N GLY A 51 9.27 10.13 -13.22
CA GLY A 51 8.89 11.55 -13.26
C GLY A 51 8.60 12.20 -11.90
N GLY A 52 8.73 11.45 -10.81
CA GLY A 52 8.68 11.95 -9.44
C GLY A 52 7.27 12.15 -8.88
N TRP A 53 7.21 12.42 -7.58
CA TRP A 53 5.96 12.53 -6.82
C TRP A 53 4.98 13.59 -7.34
N LYS A 54 5.47 14.67 -7.96
CA LYS A 54 4.61 15.73 -8.51
C LYS A 54 3.77 15.23 -9.68
N GLN A 55 4.37 14.46 -10.59
CA GLN A 55 3.67 13.90 -11.75
C GLN A 55 2.70 12.80 -11.30
N TYR A 56 3.14 11.93 -10.38
CA TYR A 56 2.27 10.93 -9.78
C TYR A 56 1.05 11.54 -9.07
N ALA A 57 1.23 12.63 -8.30
CA ALA A 57 0.13 13.33 -7.66
C ALA A 57 -0.89 13.89 -8.67
N GLY A 58 -0.42 14.40 -9.82
CA GLY A 58 -1.29 14.79 -10.94
C GLY A 58 -2.09 13.61 -11.49
N ARG A 59 -1.41 12.48 -11.80
CA ARG A 59 -2.07 11.26 -12.27
C ARG A 59 -3.11 10.73 -11.27
N MET A 60 -2.80 10.77 -9.97
CA MET A 60 -3.72 10.36 -8.90
C MET A 60 -4.98 11.23 -8.89
N HIS A 61 -4.82 12.55 -8.96
CA HIS A 61 -5.96 13.46 -9.00
C HIS A 61 -6.84 13.23 -10.23
N GLU A 62 -6.24 13.02 -11.41
CA GLU A 62 -6.98 12.68 -12.62
C GLU A 62 -7.73 11.34 -12.50
N ALA A 63 -7.10 10.33 -11.90
CA ALA A 63 -7.73 9.03 -11.66
C ALA A 63 -8.91 9.14 -10.67
N GLU A 64 -8.81 9.99 -9.64
CA GLU A 64 -9.92 10.30 -8.72
C GLU A 64 -11.08 10.97 -9.47
N LEU A 65 -10.81 11.94 -10.33
CA LEU A 65 -11.86 12.59 -11.13
C LEU A 65 -12.56 11.59 -12.06
N ARG A 66 -11.82 10.67 -12.67
CA ARG A 66 -12.38 9.61 -13.52
C ARG A 66 -13.24 8.62 -12.72
N SER A 67 -12.81 8.23 -11.51
CA SER A 67 -13.60 7.33 -10.66
C SER A 67 -14.90 7.99 -10.20
N LEU A 68 -14.85 9.28 -9.85
CA LEU A 68 -16.03 10.06 -9.48
C LEU A 68 -16.99 10.28 -10.66
N ALA A 69 -16.48 10.54 -11.86
CA ALA A 69 -17.30 10.66 -13.07
C ALA A 69 -18.03 9.34 -13.38
N LYS A 70 -17.32 8.21 -13.32
CA LYS A 70 -17.91 6.88 -13.54
C LYS A 70 -19.00 6.56 -12.51
N ARG A 71 -18.82 6.95 -11.24
CA ARG A 71 -19.86 6.80 -10.20
C ARG A 71 -21.10 7.64 -10.49
N ARG A 72 -20.92 8.89 -10.94
CA ARG A 72 -22.04 9.75 -11.35
C ARG A 72 -22.80 9.18 -12.54
N GLU A 73 -22.09 8.63 -13.52
CA GLU A 73 -22.71 7.97 -14.68
C GLU A 73 -23.48 6.70 -14.28
N THR A 74 -22.98 5.90 -13.33
CA THR A 74 -23.73 4.73 -12.84
C THR A 74 -24.98 5.12 -12.05
N ASP A 75 -24.95 6.25 -11.34
CA ASP A 75 -26.11 6.78 -10.62
C ASP A 75 -27.17 7.32 -11.61
N ASP A 76 -26.75 7.90 -12.74
CA ASP A 76 -27.62 8.50 -13.78
C ASP A 76 -28.12 7.50 -14.84
N ALA A 77 -27.42 6.37 -15.04
CA ALA A 77 -27.82 5.27 -15.93
C ALA A 77 -28.89 4.34 -15.33
N SER A 78 -29.37 4.62 -14.12
CA SER A 78 -30.37 3.80 -13.42
C SER A 78 -31.85 3.93 -13.86
N PRO A 79 -32.32 4.77 -14.82
CA PRO A 79 -33.74 4.74 -15.19
C PRO A 79 -34.10 3.82 -16.37
N GLU A 80 -33.16 3.23 -17.11
CA GLU A 80 -33.49 2.47 -18.34
C GLU A 80 -33.00 1.01 -18.31
N ALA A 81 -33.68 0.17 -17.52
CA ALA A 81 -33.65 -1.28 -17.70
C ALA A 81 -35.06 -1.86 -17.58
N THR A 82 -35.97 -1.38 -18.43
CA THR A 82 -37.19 -2.13 -18.74
C THR A 82 -36.90 -3.05 -19.91
N THR A 83 -37.26 -4.32 -19.76
CA THR A 83 -37.49 -5.30 -20.85
C THR A 83 -36.25 -6.08 -21.31
N ASN A 84 -35.84 -7.08 -20.51
CA ASN A 84 -35.97 -8.52 -20.84
C ASN A 84 -34.94 -9.38 -20.08
N SER A 85 -35.45 -10.35 -19.31
CA SER A 85 -34.71 -11.37 -18.55
C SER A 85 -33.83 -10.84 -17.40
N ALA A 86 -34.48 -10.39 -16.33
CA ALA A 86 -33.85 -10.22 -15.04
C ALA A 86 -33.50 -11.61 -14.45
N ALA A 87 -32.32 -12.13 -14.81
CA ALA A 87 -31.65 -13.07 -13.92
C ALA A 87 -31.56 -12.39 -12.55
N ILE A 88 -32.06 -13.05 -11.50
CA ILE A 88 -32.06 -12.53 -10.13
C ILE A 88 -30.62 -12.12 -9.80
N ARG A 89 -30.32 -10.82 -9.82
CA ARG A 89 -29.00 -10.31 -9.45
C ARG A 89 -28.84 -10.51 -7.95
N THR A 90 -28.13 -11.55 -7.57
CA THR A 90 -27.72 -11.77 -6.18
C THR A 90 -26.63 -10.77 -5.81
N THR A 91 -26.52 -10.42 -4.52
CA THR A 91 -25.45 -9.54 -4.01
C THR A 91 -24.07 -10.07 -4.40
N LEU A 92 -23.88 -11.39 -4.35
CA LEU A 92 -22.64 -12.06 -4.77
C LEU A 92 -22.29 -11.81 -6.24
N THR A 93 -23.25 -11.84 -7.16
CA THR A 93 -23.00 -11.55 -8.58
C THR A 93 -22.66 -10.08 -8.82
N ALA A 94 -23.32 -9.16 -8.11
CA ALA A 94 -23.01 -7.74 -8.20
C ALA A 94 -21.61 -7.42 -7.63
N ASP A 95 -21.26 -7.99 -6.47
CA ASP A 95 -19.96 -7.82 -5.83
C ASP A 95 -18.82 -8.45 -6.66
N HIS A 96 -19.07 -9.59 -7.30
CA HIS A 96 -18.11 -10.24 -8.20
C HIS A 96 -17.90 -9.43 -9.49
N GLU A 97 -18.93 -8.79 -10.04
CA GLU A 97 -18.80 -7.87 -11.18
C GLU A 97 -18.09 -6.57 -10.78
N ALA A 98 -18.40 -6.01 -9.61
CA ALA A 98 -17.73 -4.82 -9.08
C ALA A 98 -16.24 -5.06 -8.82
N SER A 99 -15.87 -6.26 -8.34
CA SER A 99 -14.47 -6.67 -8.15
C SER A 99 -13.71 -6.86 -9.47
N ARG A 100 -14.42 -7.10 -10.58
CA ARG A 100 -13.84 -7.20 -11.93
C ARG A 100 -13.68 -5.84 -12.62
N ALA A 101 -14.46 -4.84 -12.23
CA ALA A 101 -14.30 -3.49 -12.73
C ALA A 101 -13.06 -2.86 -12.09
N THR A 102 -11.99 -2.67 -12.87
CA THR A 102 -10.80 -1.96 -12.41
C THR A 102 -11.16 -0.49 -12.16
N ASP A 103 -11.05 -0.07 -10.89
CA ASP A 103 -11.09 1.35 -10.53
C ASP A 103 -9.87 2.02 -11.18
N PRO A 104 -10.01 3.14 -11.91
CA PRO A 104 -8.87 3.87 -12.47
C PRO A 104 -7.79 4.20 -11.43
N LEU A 105 -8.13 4.33 -10.15
CA LEU A 105 -7.15 4.47 -9.07
C LEU A 105 -6.34 3.19 -8.85
N GLN A 106 -7.02 2.05 -8.81
CA GLN A 106 -6.41 0.75 -8.60
C GLN A 106 -5.58 0.34 -9.82
N GLU A 107 -5.99 0.75 -11.01
CA GLU A 107 -5.22 0.58 -12.25
C GLU A 107 -3.95 1.44 -12.21
N LEU A 108 -4.01 2.70 -11.79
CA LEU A 108 -2.84 3.57 -11.67
C LEU A 108 -1.81 3.05 -10.66
N VAL A 109 -2.25 2.50 -9.52
CA VAL A 109 -1.37 1.95 -8.48
C VAL A 109 -0.69 0.65 -8.90
N ASN A 110 -1.40 -0.22 -9.62
CA ASN A 110 -0.89 -1.52 -10.05
C ASN A 110 -0.23 -1.50 -11.42
N SER A 111 -0.32 -0.38 -12.14
CA SER A 111 0.35 -0.21 -13.42
C SER A 111 1.86 -0.29 -13.24
N PRO A 112 2.55 -1.18 -13.97
CA PRO A 112 4.01 -1.14 -14.01
C PRO A 112 4.43 0.13 -14.75
N ASP A 113 4.98 1.10 -14.03
CA ASP A 113 5.60 2.30 -14.63
C ASP A 113 6.82 1.93 -15.51
#